data_AF-A0A5E4HVT6-F1
#
_entry.id   AF-A0A5E4HVT6-F1
#
_cell.length_a   1.000
_cell.length_b   1.000
_cell.length_c   1.000
_cell.angle_alpha   90.00
_cell.angle_beta   90.00
_cell.angle_gamma   90.00
#
_symmetry.space_group_name_H-M   'P 1'
#
loop_
_entity.id
_entity.type
_entity.pdbx_description
1 polymer ?
#
loop_
_entity_poly.entity_id
_entity_poly.type
_entity_poly.pdbx_seq_one_letter_code
_entity_poly.pdbx_strand_id
1 'polypeptide(L)' 'MVVITFEKSAKEEILYHFDKTVDEEGFIVEKDDITQKVITPDGEEVTLEEFAGIRKGSEIFIKSDLPSIIDLIDKLG' A
#
# COMPACT_ATOMS: atom_id res chain seq x y z
N MET A 1 26.34 9.67 3.02
CA MET A 1 24.88 9.47 2.96
C MET A 1 24.61 8.55 1.79
N VAL A 2 24.04 7.37 2.01
CA VAL A 2 23.74 6.40 0.94
C VAL A 2 22.28 6.58 0.58
N VAL A 3 21.99 7.02 -0.65
CA VAL A 3 20.63 7.08 -1.19
C VAL A 3 20.42 5.78 -1.95
N ILE A 4 19.46 4.97 -1.50
CA ILE A 4 19.05 3.77 -2.22
C ILE A 4 17.88 4.19 -3.10
N THR A 5 18.10 4.19 -4.41
CA THR A 5 17.09 4.55 -5.41
C THR A 5 16.68 3.30 -6.17
N PHE A 6 15.39 2.97 -6.18
CA PHE A 6 14.88 1.89 -7.02
C PHE A 6 14.76 2.39 -8.47
N GLU A 7 15.25 1.60 -9.41
CA GLU A 7 14.99 1.83 -10.83
C GLU A 7 13.50 1.67 -11.13
N LYS A 8 13.02 2.32 -12.19
CA LYS A 8 11.59 2.38 -12.54
C LYS A 8 10.96 0.97 -12.62
N SER A 9 11.63 0.03 -13.28
CA SER A 9 11.18 -1.36 -13.41
C SER A 9 11.01 -2.06 -12.05
N ALA A 10 11.93 -1.83 -11.12
CA ALA A 10 11.84 -2.39 -9.78
C ALA A 10 10.66 -1.80 -8.99
N LYS A 11 10.38 -0.49 -9.15
CA LYS A 11 9.19 0.13 -8.55
C LYS A 11 7.90 -0.47 -9.08
N GLU A 12 7.79 -0.65 -10.40
CA GLU A 12 6.62 -1.28 -11.05
C GLU A 12 6.43 -2.73 -10.61
N GLU A 13 7.51 -3.51 -10.48
CA GLU A 13 7.46 -4.88 -9.98
C GLU A 13 7.00 -4.95 -8.52
N ILE A 14 7.48 -4.04 -7.66
CA ILE A 14 6.99 -3.91 -6.28
C ILE A 14 5.49 -3.61 -6.29
N LEU A 15 5.03 -2.62 -7.05
CA LEU A 15 3.60 -2.28 -7.12
C LEU A 15 2.75 -3.46 -7.59
N TYR A 16 3.21 -4.18 -8.61
CA TYR A 16 2.52 -5.36 -9.15
C TYR A 16 2.29 -6.44 -8.09
N HIS A 17 3.26 -6.67 -7.20
CA HIS A 17 3.14 -7.65 -6.11
C HIS A 17 2.16 -7.24 -4.99
N PHE A 18 1.72 -5.98 -4.98
CA PHE A 18 0.76 -5.44 -4.02
C PHE A 18 -0.57 -5.03 -4.69
N ASP A 19 -0.86 -5.61 -5.86
CA ASP A 19 -2.06 -5.36 -6.65
C ASP A 19 -2.25 -3.87 -7.01
N LYS A 20 -1.14 -3.18 -7.29
CA LYS A 20 -1.12 -1.80 -7.77
C LYS A 20 -0.54 -1.70 -9.16
N THR A 21 -0.89 -0.63 -9.86
CA THR A 21 -0.34 -0.25 -11.16
C THR A 21 -0.20 1.28 -11.25
N VAL A 22 0.25 1.78 -12.40
CA VAL A 22 0.35 3.20 -12.71
C VAL A 22 -0.60 3.55 -13.84
N ASP A 23 -1.31 4.66 -13.74
CA ASP A 23 -2.21 5.17 -14.78
C ASP A 23 -1.45 5.98 -15.86
N GLU A 24 -2.21 6.55 -16.81
CA GLU A 24 -1.65 7.36 -17.90
C GLU A 24 -1.04 8.69 -17.44
N GLU A 25 -1.46 9.18 -16.26
CA GLU A 25 -1.00 10.43 -15.65
C GLU A 25 0.21 10.23 -14.72
N GLY A 26 0.58 8.98 -14.43
CA GLY A 26 1.73 8.62 -13.60
C GLY A 26 1.39 8.37 -12.12
N PHE A 27 0.11 8.35 -11.75
CA PHE A 27 -0.35 8.06 -10.39
C PHE A 27 -0.45 6.56 -10.14
N ILE A 28 -0.21 6.17 -8.89
CA ILE A 28 -0.40 4.80 -8.44
C ILE A 28 -1.90 4.56 -8.20
N VAL A 29 -2.43 3.50 -8.78
CA VAL A 29 -3.85 3.13 -8.72
C VAL A 29 -4.01 1.65 -8.37
N GLU A 30 -5.21 1.25 -7.94
CA GLU A 30 -5.56 -0.15 -7.77
C GLU A 30 -5.53 -0.87 -9.12
N LYS A 31 -4.91 -2.04 -9.17
CA LYS A 31 -4.78 -2.81 -10.41
C LYS A 31 -6.13 -3.28 -10.95
N ASP A 32 -7.08 -3.56 -10.06
CA ASP A 32 -8.43 -4.02 -10.41
C ASP A 32 -9.41 -2.86 -10.66
N ASP A 33 -9.04 -1.62 -10.32
CA ASP A 33 -9.82 -0.40 -10.58
C ASP A 33 -8.90 0.79 -10.85
N ILE A 34 -8.64 1.07 -12.13
CA ILE A 34 -7.77 2.16 -12.57
C ILE A 34 -8.26 3.55 -12.13
N THR A 35 -9.54 3.70 -11.77
CA THR A 35 -10.09 4.98 -11.31
C THR A 35 -9.81 5.24 -9.83
N GLN A 36 -9.39 4.21 -9.09
CA GLN A 36 -9.11 4.29 -7.67
C GLN A 36 -7.61 4.55 -7.44
N LYS A 37 -7.28 5.80 -7.12
CA LYS A 37 -5.92 6.19 -6.73
C LYS A 37 -5.55 5.68 -5.34
N VAL A 38 -4.30 5.27 -5.19
CA VAL A 38 -3.71 4.99 -3.88
C VAL A 38 -3.44 6.30 -3.17
N ILE A 39 -3.91 6.38 -1.93
CA ILE A 39 -3.74 7.51 -1.05
C ILE A 39 -2.84 7.14 0.13
N THR A 40 -1.94 8.05 0.48
CA THR A 40 -1.14 7.97 1.71
C THR A 40 -2.03 8.07 2.95
N PRO A 41 -1.52 7.74 4.16
CA PRO A 41 -2.27 7.90 5.40
C PRO A 41 -2.74 9.33 5.72
N ASP A 42 -2.07 10.34 5.16
CA ASP A 42 -2.42 11.76 5.21
C ASP A 42 -3.34 12.21 4.07
N GLY A 43 -3.73 11.30 3.16
CA GLY A 43 -4.74 11.53 2.13
C GLY A 43 -4.20 12.13 0.83
N GLU A 44 -2.89 12.03 0.58
CA GLU A 44 -2.24 12.52 -0.64
C GLU A 44 -2.17 11.41 -1.69
N GLU A 45 -2.37 11.77 -2.96
CA GLU A 45 -2.12 10.87 -4.09
C GLU A 45 -0.61 10.69 -4.29
N VAL A 46 -0.18 9.53 -4.76
CA VAL A 46 1.25 9.21 -4.95
C VAL A 46 1.55 8.91 -6.40
N THR A 47 2.57 9.56 -6.97
CA THR A 47 3.10 9.20 -8.29
C THR A 47 4.20 8.13 -8.21
N LEU A 48 4.48 7.46 -9.32
CA LEU A 48 5.59 6.50 -9.39
C LEU A 48 6.96 7.14 -9.07
N GLU A 49 7.13 8.43 -9.38
CA GLU A 49 8.37 9.16 -9.10
C GLU A 49 8.56 9.35 -7.59
N GLU A 50 7.50 9.71 -6.88
CA GLU A 50 7.46 9.92 -5.43
C GLU A 50 7.48 8.60 -4.63
N PHE A 51 7.13 7.49 -5.29
CA PHE A 51 7.12 6.17 -4.67
C PHE A 51 8.49 5.79 -4.07
N ALA A 52 8.52 5.69 -2.74
CA ALA A 52 9.69 5.25 -1.98
C ALA A 52 9.58 3.79 -1.50
N GLY A 53 8.37 3.24 -1.42
CA GLY A 53 8.12 1.87 -0.97
C GLY A 53 6.73 1.69 -0.37
N ILE A 54 6.40 0.44 -0.04
CA ILE A 54 5.14 0.07 0.62
C ILE A 54 5.47 -0.35 2.05
N ARG A 55 4.85 0.31 3.01
CA ARG A 55 4.88 -0.15 4.41
C ARG A 55 3.80 -1.22 4.57
N LYS A 56 4.15 -2.38 5.12
CA LYS A 56 3.16 -3.39 5.51
C LYS A 56 2.18 -2.78 6.52
N GLY A 57 0.91 -2.64 6.13
CA GLY A 57 -0.18 -2.16 6.97
C GLY A 57 -1.53 -2.48 6.32
N SER A 58 -2.52 -2.84 7.15
CA SER A 58 -3.94 -3.18 6.86
C SER A 58 -4.37 -4.64 7.00
N GLU A 59 -3.46 -5.56 7.31
CA GLU A 59 -3.83 -6.94 7.68
C GLU A 59 -3.78 -7.13 9.19
N ILE A 60 -4.91 -7.56 9.79
CA ILE A 60 -4.96 -8.01 11.18
C ILE A 60 -5.14 -9.53 11.17
N PHE A 61 -4.11 -10.26 11.58
CA PHE A 61 -4.18 -11.70 11.77
C PHE A 61 -4.70 -11.99 13.18
N ILE A 62 -5.92 -12.53 13.25
CA ILE A 62 -6.63 -12.83 14.49
C ILE A 62 -6.62 -14.35 14.67
N LYS A 63 -6.27 -14.84 15.86
CA LYS A 63 -6.43 -16.26 16.18
C LYS A 63 -7.91 -16.59 16.36
N SER A 64 -8.32 -17.82 16.09
CA SER A 64 -9.70 -18.26 16.26
C SER A 64 -10.15 -18.44 17.73
N ASP A 65 -9.33 -18.03 18.71
CA ASP A 65 -9.69 -18.06 20.13
C ASP A 65 -10.44 -16.79 20.56
N LEU A 66 -11.36 -16.95 21.51
CA LEU A 66 -12.22 -15.87 22.01
C LEU A 66 -11.45 -14.65 22.54
N PRO A 67 -10.33 -14.79 23.30
CA PRO A 67 -9.55 -13.63 23.73
C PRO A 67 -9.05 -12.77 22.58
N SER A 68 -8.51 -13.39 21.52
CA SER A 68 -7.98 -12.68 20.37
C SER A 68 -9.06 -11.90 19.60
N ILE A 69 -10.30 -12.38 19.61
CA ILE A 69 -11.45 -11.69 19.00
C ILE A 69 -11.90 -10.50 19.87
N ILE A 70 -11.90 -10.63 21.20
CA ILE A 70 -12.25 -9.54 22.13
C ILE A 70 -11.22 -8.40 22.02
N ASP A 71 -9.93 -8.74 22.04
CA ASP A 71 -8.82 -7.77 21.88
C ASP A 71 -8.89 -6.96 20.59
N LEU A 72 -9.49 -7.51 19.52
CA LEU A 72 -9.71 -6.79 18.27
C LEU A 72 -10.80 -5.73 18.43
N ILE A 73 -11.93 -6.10 19.03
CA ILE A 73 -13.08 -5.21 19.22
C ILE A 73 -12.66 -4.00 20.05
N ASP A 74 -11.85 -4.20 21.08
CA ASP A 74 -11.33 -3.12 21.93
C ASP A 74 -10.35 -2.18 21.20
N LYS A 75 -9.66 -2.66 20.16
CA LYS A 75 -8.70 -1.87 19.37
C LYS A 75 -9.33 -1.14 18.18
N LEU A 76 -10.52 -1.57 17.76
CA LEU A 76 -11.30 -0.94 16.69
C LEU A 76 -12.33 0.07 17.23
N GLY A 77 -12.45 0.19 18.55
CA GLY A 77 -13.33 1.13 19.27
C GLY A 77 -12.63 2.40 19.72
#